data_AF-A0A1Y5RXD3-F1
#
_entry.id   AF-A0A1Y5RXD3-F1
#
_cell.length_a   1.000
_cell.length_b   1.000
_cell.length_c   1.000
_cell.angle_alpha   90.00
_cell.angle_beta   90.00
_cell.angle_gamma   90.00
#
_symmetry.space_group_name_H-M   'P 1'
#
loop_
_entity.id
_entity.type
_entity.pdbx_description
1 polymer ?
#
loop_
_entity_poly.entity_id
_entity_poly.type
_entity_poly.pdbx_seq_one_letter_code
_entity_poly.pdbx_strand_id
1 'polypeptide(L)'
;MLGRTALLALFALSAAPALASDVETEARDYLTDHGFETIEMTHDSGLLTATATGKGKRIEVRYNATTGEILSQEMTMLSDAPDES
;
A
#
# COMPACT_ATOMS: atom_id res chain seq x y z
N MET A 1 26.81 38.79 -39.62
CA MET A 1 26.05 39.44 -38.53
C MET A 1 25.14 38.41 -37.89
N LEU A 2 25.07 38.48 -36.56
CA LEU A 2 24.37 37.59 -35.62
C LEU A 2 22.88 37.37 -35.92
N GLY A 3 22.34 36.23 -35.45
CA GLY A 3 20.90 36.05 -35.21
C GLY A 3 20.54 34.60 -34.86
N ARG A 4 20.96 34.09 -33.70
CA ARG A 4 20.11 33.83 -32.52
C ARG A 4 19.07 32.70 -32.72
N THR A 5 19.45 31.53 -32.19
CA THR A 5 18.69 30.73 -31.22
C THR A 5 17.15 30.68 -31.33
N ALA A 6 16.60 29.49 -31.53
CA ALA A 6 15.57 28.95 -30.63
C ALA A 6 15.39 27.43 -30.87
N LEU A 7 16.05 26.64 -30.02
CA LEU A 7 15.71 25.25 -29.74
C LEU A 7 14.55 25.27 -28.74
N LEU A 8 13.37 24.77 -29.09
CA LEU A 8 12.38 24.35 -28.08
C LEU A 8 11.65 23.12 -28.60
N ALA A 9 12.15 21.97 -28.17
CA ALA A 9 11.46 20.69 -28.26
C ALA A 9 10.22 20.73 -27.35
N LEU A 10 9.04 20.68 -27.96
CA LEU A 10 7.79 20.51 -27.21
C LEU A 10 7.59 19.03 -26.91
N PHE A 11 8.34 18.51 -25.92
CA PHE A 11 7.98 17.26 -25.25
C PHE A 11 6.73 17.56 -24.42
N ALA A 12 5.55 17.40 -25.03
CA ALA A 12 4.31 17.23 -24.29
C ALA A 12 4.36 15.85 -23.61
N LEU A 13 5.13 15.78 -22.53
CA LEU A 13 5.08 14.63 -21.63
C LEU A 13 3.71 14.69 -20.96
N SER A 14 2.80 13.86 -21.48
CA SER A 14 1.52 13.59 -20.86
C SER A 14 1.76 13.13 -19.42
N ALA A 15 1.65 14.05 -18.46
CA ALA A 15 1.40 13.67 -17.09
C ALA A 15 -0.02 13.12 -17.07
N ALA A 16 -0.17 11.82 -17.38
CA ALA A 16 -1.36 11.11 -17.00
C ALA A 16 -1.52 11.34 -15.50
N PRO A 17 -2.70 11.74 -15.00
CA PRO A 17 -2.96 11.62 -13.58
C PRO A 17 -2.79 10.12 -13.29
N ALA A 18 -1.68 9.76 -12.65
CA ALA A 18 -1.62 8.51 -11.93
C ALA A 18 -2.77 8.65 -10.94
N LEU A 19 -3.89 8.01 -11.27
CA LEU A 19 -5.02 7.87 -10.40
C LEU A 19 -4.40 7.43 -9.08
N ALA A 20 -4.58 8.25 -8.04
CA ALA A 20 -4.30 7.83 -6.69
C ALA A 20 -5.20 6.62 -6.47
N SER A 21 -4.69 5.43 -6.82
CA SER A 21 -5.30 4.16 -6.48
C SER A 21 -5.51 4.23 -4.99
N ASP A 22 -6.73 3.98 -4.57
CA ASP A 22 -7.11 4.09 -3.19
C ASP A 22 -6.23 3.12 -2.39
N VAL A 23 -5.41 3.66 -1.48
CA VAL A 23 -4.39 2.90 -0.74
C VAL A 23 -5.01 1.68 -0.05
N GLU A 24 -6.28 1.78 0.36
CA GLU A 24 -7.03 0.65 0.92
C GLU A 24 -7.21 -0.48 -0.10
N THR A 25 -7.56 -0.14 -1.34
CA THR A 25 -7.74 -1.12 -2.42
C THR A 25 -6.43 -1.83 -2.72
N GLU A 26 -5.33 -1.08 -2.88
CA GLU A 26 -4.01 -1.67 -3.14
C GLU A 26 -3.54 -2.56 -1.99
N ALA A 27 -3.71 -2.11 -0.74
CA ALA A 27 -3.37 -2.90 0.44
C ALA A 27 -4.22 -4.18 0.55
N ARG A 28 -5.53 -4.10 0.26
CA ARG A 28 -6.45 -5.24 0.27
C ARG A 28 -6.07 -6.26 -0.80
N ASP A 29 -5.78 -5.82 -2.01
CA ASP A 29 -5.38 -6.69 -3.12
C ASP A 29 -4.08 -7.41 -2.79
N TYR A 30 -3.08 -6.67 -2.29
CA TYR A 30 -1.80 -7.25 -1.86
C TYR A 30 -1.99 -8.34 -0.79
N LEU A 31 -2.78 -8.06 0.26
CA LEU A 31 -3.02 -9.02 1.33
C LEU A 31 -3.82 -10.25 0.84
N THR A 32 -4.77 -10.05 -0.06
CA THR A 32 -5.55 -11.14 -0.66
C THR A 32 -4.67 -12.04 -1.52
N ASP A 33 -3.81 -11.47 -2.37
CA ASP A 33 -2.84 -12.21 -3.20
C ASP A 33 -1.88 -13.07 -2.36
N HIS A 34 -1.51 -12.59 -1.18
CA HIS A 34 -0.64 -13.33 -0.25
C HIS A 34 -1.38 -14.42 0.56
N GLY A 35 -2.68 -14.56 0.34
CA GLY A 35 -3.55 -15.57 0.94
C GLY A 35 -3.89 -15.28 2.40
N PHE A 36 -4.06 -14.01 2.74
CA PHE A 36 -4.82 -13.61 3.93
C PHE A 36 -6.31 -13.59 3.58
N GLU A 37 -7.14 -14.09 4.48
CA GLU A 37 -8.57 -14.35 4.21
C GLU A 37 -9.46 -13.34 4.93
N THR A 38 -9.10 -13.02 6.18
CA THR A 38 -9.78 -11.99 6.97
C THR A 38 -8.95 -10.72 6.91
N ILE A 39 -9.48 -9.66 6.30
CA ILE A 39 -8.81 -8.36 6.17
C ILE A 39 -9.71 -7.28 6.76
N GLU A 40 -9.23 -6.61 7.79
CA GLU A 40 -9.85 -5.46 8.44
C GLU A 40 -9.03 -4.20 8.13
N MET A 41 -9.71 -3.14 7.73
CA MET A 41 -9.10 -1.86 7.35
C MET A 41 -9.68 -0.76 8.23
N THR A 42 -8.82 -0.01 8.91
CA THR A 42 -9.21 1.09 9.79
C THR A 42 -8.50 2.36 9.38
N HIS A 43 -9.27 3.42 9.13
CA HIS A 43 -8.73 4.75 8.85
C HIS A 43 -8.79 5.62 10.12
N ASP A 44 -7.65 6.16 10.54
CA ASP A 44 -7.56 7.09 11.65
C ASP A 44 -6.51 8.16 11.39
N SER A 45 -6.87 9.44 11.50
CA SER A 45 -5.93 10.57 11.53
C SER A 45 -4.88 10.61 10.39
N GLY A 46 -5.26 10.19 9.17
CA GLY A 46 -4.35 10.14 8.01
C GLY A 46 -3.50 8.87 7.94
N LEU A 47 -3.80 7.88 8.78
CA LEU A 47 -3.25 6.53 8.75
C LEU A 47 -4.30 5.54 8.26
N LEU A 48 -3.86 4.57 7.48
CA LEU A 48 -4.62 3.36 7.19
C LEU A 48 -3.94 2.20 7.92
N THR A 49 -4.68 1.50 8.77
CA THR A 49 -4.20 0.27 9.42
C THR A 49 -4.92 -0.92 8.79
N ALA A 50 -4.17 -1.79 8.13
CA ALA A 50 -4.64 -3.05 7.60
C ALA A 50 -4.25 -4.19 8.54
N THR A 51 -5.23 -4.86 9.13
CA THR A 51 -5.02 -6.11 9.88
C THR A 51 -5.50 -7.27 9.03
N ALA A 52 -4.63 -8.24 8.75
CA ALA A 52 -5.00 -9.41 7.97
C ALA A 52 -4.63 -10.72 8.66
N THR A 53 -5.49 -11.72 8.57
CA THR A 53 -5.30 -13.06 9.15
C THR A 53 -5.53 -14.13 8.08
N GLY A 54 -4.64 -15.12 8.04
CA GLY A 54 -4.74 -16.27 7.15
C GLY A 54 -3.47 -17.13 7.21
N LYS A 55 -3.55 -18.41 6.81
CA LYS A 55 -2.40 -19.35 6.82
C LYS A 55 -1.67 -19.45 8.17
N GLY A 56 -2.39 -19.39 9.29
CA GLY A 56 -1.80 -19.46 10.62
C GLY A 56 -0.91 -18.25 10.98
N LYS A 57 -1.12 -17.11 10.34
CA LYS A 57 -0.43 -15.85 10.65
C LYS A 57 -1.41 -14.69 10.65
N ARG A 58 -1.08 -13.67 11.44
CA ARG A 58 -1.71 -12.35 11.44
C ARG A 58 -0.65 -11.32 11.07
N ILE A 59 -1.00 -10.35 10.24
CA ILE A 59 -0.15 -9.20 9.91
C ILE A 59 -0.93 -7.92 10.20
N GLU A 60 -0.27 -6.93 10.79
CA GLU A 60 -0.75 -5.56 10.91
C GLU A 60 0.20 -4.67 10.12
N VAL A 61 -0.33 -3.92 9.15
CA VAL A 61 0.44 -2.96 8.35
C VAL A 61 -0.19 -1.59 8.50
N ARG A 62 0.62 -0.59 8.85
CA ARG A 62 0.20 0.80 8.96
C ARG A 62 0.76 1.58 7.79
N TYR A 63 -0.12 2.20 7.03
CA TYR A 63 0.19 3.03 5.88
C TYR A 63 -0.11 4.50 6.17
N ASN A 64 0.63 5.41 5.55
CA ASN A 64 0.20 6.77 5.37
C ASN A 64 -0.96 6.79 4.37
N ALA A 65 -2.14 7.21 4.79
CA ALA A 65 -3.35 7.19 3.94
C ALA A 65 -3.30 8.19 2.77
N THR A 66 -2.37 9.16 2.80
CA THR A 66 -2.19 10.15 1.72
C THR A 66 -1.18 9.68 0.68
N THR A 67 -0.07 9.07 1.12
CA THR A 67 1.04 8.69 0.22
C THR A 67 1.11 7.21 -0.10
N GLY A 68 0.42 6.36 0.67
CA GLY A 68 0.52 4.90 0.57
C GLY A 68 1.78 4.30 1.19
N GLU A 69 2.64 5.13 1.78
CA GLU A 69 3.91 4.66 2.38
C GLU A 69 3.66 3.77 3.60
N ILE A 70 4.36 2.64 3.68
CA ILE A 70 4.33 1.77 4.86
C ILE A 70 5.13 2.43 5.98
N LEU A 71 4.46 2.68 7.10
CA LEU A 71 5.03 3.28 8.31
C LEU A 71 5.44 2.23 9.34
N SER A 72 4.69 1.12 9.41
CA SER A 72 4.97 -0.02 10.31
C SER A 72 4.40 -1.31 9.73
N GLN A 73 5.07 -2.43 10.01
CA GLN A 73 4.59 -3.76 9.67
C GLN A 73 4.97 -4.73 10.79
N GLU A 74 3.97 -5.43 11.33
CA GLU A 74 4.14 -6.46 12.36
C GLU A 74 3.48 -7.75 11.91
N MET A 75 4.19 -8.88 12.06
CA MET A 75 3.67 -10.21 11.72
C MET A 75 3.76 -11.12 12.92
N THR A 76 2.65 -11.76 13.26
CA THR A 76 2.50 -12.68 14.38
C THR A 76 2.10 -14.04 13.85
N MET A 77 2.87 -15.07 14.20
CA MET A 77 2.46 -16.44 13.95
C MET A 77 1.31 -16.79 14.90
N LEU A 78 0.19 -17.20 14.34
CA LEU A 78 -0.91 -17.80 15.09
C LEU A 78 -0.53 -19.27 15.28
N SER A 79 0.42 -19.53 16.17
CA SER A 79 0.68 -20.88 16.63
C SER A 79 -0.61 -21.37 17.28
N ASP A 80 -1.25 -22.35 16.67
CA ASP A 80 -2.18 -23.24 17.36
C ASP A 80 -1.32 -23.89 18.46
N ALA A 81 -1.32 -23.30 19.65
CA ALA A 81 -0.68 -23.94 20.78
C ALA A 81 -1.43 -25.26 20.96
N PRO A 82 -0.78 -26.43 20.78
CA PRO A 82 -1.44 -27.65 21.18
C PRO A 82 -1.71 -27.50 22.68
N ASP A 83 -2.98 -27.55 23.07
CA ASP A 83 -3.38 -27.83 24.45
C ASP A 83 -2.51 -29.00 24.93
N GLU A 84 -1.49 -28.72 25.75
CA GLU A 84 -0.74 -29.77 26.42
C GLU A 84 -1.72 -30.46 27.38
N SER A 85 -2.26 -31.59 26.92
CA SER A 85 -3.12 -32.50 27.67
C SER A 85 -2.35 -33.31 28.70
#